data_AF-K0CAU2-F1
#
_entry.id   AF-K0CAU2-F1
#
_cell.length_a   1.000
_cell.length_b   1.000
_cell.length_c   1.000
_cell.angle_alpha   90.00
_cell.angle_beta   90.00
_cell.angle_gamma   90.00
#
_symmetry.space_group_name_H-M   'P 1'
#
loop_
_entity.id
_entity.type
_entity.pdbx_description
1 polymer ?
#
loop_
_entity_poly.entity_id
_entity_poly.type
_entity_poly.pdbx_seq_one_letter_code
_entity_poly.pdbx_strand_id
1 'polypeptide(L)'
;MASVPLSGIRILKGDDVLRLYQFNTMTAKHFFCGRCGIYTHHQRRSNPSQYGFNVACLEGINPLKIEGVPTNDGVNHPADRKKI
;
A
#
# COMPACT_ATOMS: atom_id res chain seq x y z
N MET A 1 4.45 5.69 -3.06
CA MET A 1 3.61 5.33 -1.88
C MET A 1 4.29 5.80 -0.60
N ALA A 2 3.51 6.13 0.42
CA ALA A 2 3.98 6.40 1.78
C ALA A 2 3.44 5.34 2.75
N SER A 3 3.89 5.37 4.01
CA SER A 3 3.54 4.37 5.04
C SER A 3 3.01 5.02 6.31
N VAL A 4 2.07 4.34 6.98
CA VAL A 4 1.53 4.71 8.30
C VAL A 4 1.26 3.45 9.14
N PRO A 5 1.17 3.56 10.47
CA PRO A 5 0.64 2.47 11.31
C PRO A 5 -0.78 2.07 10.87
N LEU A 6 -1.26 0.89 11.29
CA LEU A 6 -2.63 0.45 10.97
C LEU A 6 -3.69 1.46 11.41
N SER A 7 -3.49 2.14 12.54
CA SER A 7 -4.37 3.20 13.05
C SER A 7 -4.32 4.51 12.24
N GLY A 8 -3.37 4.66 11.33
CA GLY A 8 -3.19 5.86 10.51
C GLY A 8 -4.14 5.96 9.31
N ILE A 9 -4.94 4.92 9.03
CA ILE A 9 -5.98 4.95 8.00
C ILE A 9 -7.31 4.55 8.63
N ARG A 10 -8.36 5.32 8.33
CA ARG A 10 -9.75 4.98 8.63
C ARG A 10 -10.58 5.09 7.37
N ILE A 11 -11.27 4.02 7.00
CA ILE A 11 -12.20 4.04 5.87
C ILE A 11 -13.48 4.73 6.32
N LEU A 12 -13.81 5.84 5.66
CA LEU A 12 -15.00 6.63 6.01
C LEU A 12 -16.23 6.18 5.20
N LYS A 13 -16.03 5.76 3.95
CA LYS A 13 -17.07 5.37 2.98
C LYS A 13 -16.48 4.42 1.94
N GLY A 14 -17.34 3.65 1.28
CA GLY A 14 -16.98 2.84 0.10
C GLY A 14 -16.22 1.55 0.45
N ASP A 15 -16.33 1.06 1.68
CA ASP A 15 -15.76 -0.24 2.05
C ASP A 15 -16.43 -1.40 1.29
N ASP A 16 -17.72 -1.26 0.99
CA ASP A 16 -18.54 -2.20 0.22
C ASP A 16 -18.03 -2.43 -1.21
N VAL A 17 -17.33 -1.44 -1.78
CA VAL A 17 -16.77 -1.50 -3.13
C VAL A 17 -15.27 -1.78 -3.16
N LEU A 18 -14.60 -1.84 -2.01
CA LEU A 18 -13.19 -2.22 -1.95
C LEU A 18 -13.03 -3.70 -2.26
N ARG A 19 -12.03 -4.01 -3.08
CA ARG A 19 -11.64 -5.38 -3.42
C ARG A 19 -10.29 -5.69 -2.79
N LEU A 20 -10.20 -6.89 -2.21
CA LEU A 20 -8.98 -7.42 -1.63
C LEU A 20 -8.28 -8.33 -2.65
N TYR A 21 -7.01 -8.07 -2.90
CA TYR A 21 -6.12 -8.92 -3.66
C TYR A 21 -4.95 -9.37 -2.79
N GLN A 22 -4.67 -10.67 -2.81
CA GLN A 22 -3.56 -11.30 -2.09
C GLN A 22 -2.90 -12.32 -3.00
N PHE A 23 -1.58 -12.48 -2.87
CA PHE A 23 -0.82 -13.44 -3.68
C PHE A 23 0.41 -13.95 -2.93
N ASN A 24 1.05 -14.99 -3.48
CA ASN A 24 2.26 -15.61 -2.94
C ASN A 24 2.10 -16.00 -1.46
N THR A 25 2.81 -15.33 -0.54
CA THR A 25 2.74 -15.60 0.91
C THR A 25 1.39 -15.26 1.57
N MET A 26 0.48 -14.64 0.83
CA MET A 26 -0.83 -14.17 1.33
C MET A 26 -0.74 -13.17 2.50
N THR A 27 0.45 -12.67 2.86
CA THR A 27 0.62 -11.73 3.99
C THR A 27 0.18 -10.32 3.65
N ALA A 28 0.56 -9.81 2.47
CA ALA A 28 0.12 -8.49 2.03
C ALA A 28 -1.36 -8.54 1.64
N LYS A 29 -2.09 -7.48 2.00
CA LYS A 29 -3.51 -7.30 1.65
C LYS A 29 -3.65 -6.04 0.81
N HIS A 30 -3.78 -6.19 -0.51
CA HIS A 30 -3.86 -5.07 -1.44
C HIS A 30 -5.31 -4.67 -1.68
N PHE A 31 -5.64 -3.40 -1.47
CA PHE A 31 -6.98 -2.86 -1.64
C PHE A 31 -7.06 -1.89 -2.82
N PHE A 32 -8.10 -2.05 -3.62
CA PHE A 32 -8.43 -1.15 -4.73
C PHE A 32 -9.94 -0.99 -4.86
N CYS A 33 -10.38 0.10 -5.48
CA CYS A 33 -11.79 0.33 -5.77
C CYS A 33 -12.26 -0.60 -6.89
N GLY A 34 -13.25 -1.44 -6.63
CA GLY A 34 -13.83 -2.34 -7.62
C GLY A 34 -14.62 -1.66 -8.73
N ARG A 35 -14.89 -0.35 -8.64
CA ARG A 35 -15.60 0.42 -9.67
C ARG A 35 -14.65 1.14 -10.64
N CYS A 36 -13.65 1.85 -10.11
CA CYS A 36 -12.72 2.64 -10.92
C CYS A 36 -11.31 2.05 -11.05
N GLY A 37 -11.01 0.95 -10.35
CA GLY A 37 -9.70 0.29 -10.40
C GLY A 37 -8.58 0.99 -9.64
N ILE A 38 -8.83 2.16 -9.03
CA ILE A 38 -7.81 2.91 -8.30
C ILE A 38 -7.34 2.15 -7.07
N TYR A 39 -6.02 1.95 -6.99
CA TYR A 39 -5.33 1.39 -5.84
C TYR A 39 -5.23 2.43 -4.71
N THR A 40 -5.81 2.11 -3.55
CA THR A 40 -5.89 3.04 -2.42
C THR A 40 -4.79 2.78 -1.41
N HIS A 41 -4.74 1.55 -0.86
CA HIS A 41 -3.81 1.18 0.20
C HIS A 41 -3.59 -0.34 0.24
N HIS A 42 -2.61 -0.77 1.03
CA HIS A 42 -2.38 -2.19 1.31
C HIS A 42 -1.74 -2.38 2.67
N GLN A 43 -2.09 -3.48 3.35
CA GLN A 43 -1.32 -3.95 4.51
C GLN A 43 -0.01 -4.56 3.97
N ARG A 44 1.13 -4.09 4.49
CA ARG A 44 2.44 -4.45 3.95
C ARG A 44 2.87 -5.86 4.36
N ARG A 45 3.53 -6.57 3.44
CA ARG A 45 4.24 -7.83 3.76
C ARG A 45 5.49 -7.57 4.61
N SER A 46 6.28 -6.55 4.24
CA SER A 46 7.53 -6.23 4.93
C SER A 46 7.34 -5.80 6.39
N ASN A 47 6.17 -5.23 6.70
CA ASN A 47 5.79 -4.86 8.05
C ASN A 47 4.25 -4.94 8.20
N PRO A 48 3.71 -6.05 8.74
CA PRO A 48 2.27 -6.22 8.89
C PRO A 48 1.57 -5.23 9.83
N SER A 49 2.31 -4.46 10.65
CA SER A 49 1.74 -3.40 11.50
C SER A 49 1.57 -2.05 10.78
N GLN A 50 1.78 -2.02 9.47
CA GLN A 50 1.69 -0.81 8.66
C GLN A 50 0.84 -0.98 7.41
N TYR A 51 0.20 0.12 7.03
CA TYR A 51 -0.34 0.33 5.69
C TYR A 51 0.67 1.07 4.83
N GLY A 52 0.75 0.70 3.55
CA GLY A 52 1.24 1.60 2.51
C GLY A 52 0.07 2.15 1.69
N PHE A 53 0.07 3.44 1.39
CA PHE A 53 -1.03 4.09 0.68
C PHE A 53 -0.56 4.90 -0.53
N ASN A 54 -1.47 5.07 -1.48
CA ASN A 54 -1.25 5.82 -2.70
C ASN A 54 -1.37 7.33 -2.42
N VAL A 55 -0.23 8.03 -2.45
CA VAL A 55 -0.18 9.48 -2.21
C VAL A 55 -0.94 10.29 -3.28
N ALA A 56 -1.13 9.73 -4.47
CA ALA A 56 -1.94 10.35 -5.53
C ALA A 56 -3.44 10.39 -5.20
N CYS A 57 -3.89 9.63 -4.20
CA CYS A 57 -5.27 9.70 -3.71
C CYS A 57 -5.49 10.79 -2.65
N LEU A 58 -4.42 11.49 -2.23
CA LEU A 58 -4.55 12.60 -1.28
C LEU A 58 -4.93 13.88 -2.02
N GLU A 59 -5.91 14.60 -1.47
CA GLU A 59 -6.32 15.90 -1.97
C GLU A 59 -5.14 16.89 -1.99
N GLY A 60 -5.02 17.64 -3.09
CA GLY A 60 -3.97 18.64 -3.26
C GLY A 60 -2.57 18.09 -3.55
N ILE A 61 -2.38 16.77 -3.61
CA ILE A 61 -1.08 16.15 -3.88
C ILE A 61 -0.94 15.81 -5.37
N ASN A 62 0.04 16.43 -6.03
CA ASN A 62 0.52 15.97 -7.33
C ASN A 62 1.76 15.07 -7.12
N PRO A 63 1.65 13.74 -7.32
CA PRO A 63 2.76 12.83 -7.07
C PRO A 63 3.97 13.07 -7.98
N LEU A 64 3.78 13.70 -9.15
CA LEU A 64 4.85 13.99 -10.12
C LEU A 64 5.78 15.12 -9.66
N LYS A 65 5.39 15.89 -8.63
CA LYS A 65 6.20 16.95 -8.04
C LYS A 65 7.01 16.49 -6.83
N ILE A 66 6.87 15.22 -6.42
CA ILE A 66 7.60 14.68 -5.27
C ILE A 66 8.95 14.18 -5.78
N GLU A 67 10.02 14.86 -5.38
CA GLU A 67 11.40 14.51 -5.77
C GLU A 67 12.01 13.47 -4.81
N GLY A 68 13.07 12.81 -5.26
CA GLY A 68 13.85 11.89 -4.42
C GLY A 68 13.12 10.63 -3.98
N VAL A 69 12.05 10.22 -4.68
CA VAL A 69 11.31 9.00 -4.36
C VAL A 69 12.15 7.77 -4.74
N PRO A 70 12.56 6.93 -3.78
CA PRO A 70 13.38 5.76 -4.08
C PRO A 70 12.54 4.67 -4.78
N THR A 71 13.21 3.88 -5.60
CA THR A 71 12.66 2.67 -6.21
C THR A 71 13.20 1.43 -5.50
N ASN A 72 12.42 0.35 -5.51
CA ASN A 72 12.89 -0.97 -5.07
C ASN A 72 13.14 -1.83 -6.32
N ASP A 73 14.10 -2.75 -6.26
CA ASP A 73 14.49 -3.60 -7.38
C ASP A 73 13.44 -4.65 -7.79
N GLY A 74 12.46 -4.92 -6.91
CA GLY A 74 11.43 -5.94 -7.12
C GLY A 74 11.91 -7.39 -6.96
N VAL A 75 13.20 -7.62 -6.73
CA VAL A 75 13.82 -8.94 -6.60
C VAL A 75 14.09 -9.27 -5.13
N ASN A 76 14.61 -8.32 -4.36
CA ASN A 76 15.16 -8.56 -3.02
C ASN A 76 14.24 -8.03 -1.91
N HIS A 77 13.14 -8.73 -1.64
CA HIS A 77 12.19 -8.31 -0.62
C HIS A 77 12.77 -8.45 0.81
N PRO A 78 12.60 -7.44 1.70
CA PRO A 78 13.20 -7.45 3.05
C PRO A 78 12.86 -8.67 3.90
N ALA A 79 11.63 -9.17 3.81
CA ALA A 79 11.18 -10.33 4.58
C ALA A 79 11.76 -11.69 4.11
N ASP A 80 12.42 -11.74 2.95
CA ASP A 80 13.05 -12.97 2.42
C ASP A 80 14.53 -13.09 2.79
N ARG A 81 15.08 -12.05 3.42
CA ARG A 81 16.49 -12.04 3.85
C ARG A 81 16.65 -12.94 5.07
N LYS A 82 17.69 -13.79 5.07
CA LYS A 82 18.07 -14.55 6.27
C LYS A 82 18.32 -13.58 7.41
N LYS A 83 17.68 -13.82 8.57
CA LYS A 83 18.05 -13.15 9.81
C LYS A 83 19.44 -13.66 10.19
N ILE A 84 20.41 -12.75 10.23
CA ILE A 84 21.73 -13.00 10.84
C ILE A 84 21.56 -12.92 12.35
#